data_AF-A0A2P6FD15-F1
#
_entry.id   AF-A0A2P6FD15-F1
#
_cell.length_a   1.000
_cell.length_b   1.000
_cell.length_c   1.000
_cell.angle_alpha   90.00
_cell.angle_beta   90.00
_cell.angle_gamma   90.00
#
_symmetry.space_group_name_H-M   'P 1'
#
loop_
_entity.id
_entity.type
_entity.pdbx_description
1 polymer ?
#
loop_
_entity_poly.entity_id
_entity_poly.type
_entity_poly.pdbx_seq_one_letter_code
_entity_poly.pdbx_strand_id
1 'polypeptide(L)'
;MAKNHYTDEFKQQIVSLYKTGKTAKQLSSDYQVGKSTVWKWIHKFNNSGSFKAKDNRSPEENELIQIRKEIKQLRMENYILKQATLIIGKK
;
A
#
# COMPACT_ATOMS: atom_id res chain seq x y z
N MET A 1 6.96 -18.73 0.18
CA MET A 1 6.81 -18.53 -1.28
C MET A 1 7.35 -17.14 -1.61
N ALA A 2 8.31 -17.02 -2.52
CA ALA A 2 8.83 -15.74 -2.95
C ALA A 2 7.71 -14.91 -3.62
N LYS A 3 7.57 -13.65 -3.23
CA LYS A 3 6.62 -12.75 -3.87
C LYS A 3 7.17 -12.42 -5.25
N ASN A 4 6.61 -13.00 -6.30
CA ASN A 4 6.98 -12.62 -7.67
C ASN A 4 6.63 -11.14 -7.87
N HIS A 5 7.66 -10.30 -7.89
CA HIS A 5 7.52 -8.87 -8.08
C HIS A 5 7.55 -8.57 -9.57
N TYR A 6 6.38 -8.32 -10.13
CA TYR A 6 6.26 -7.76 -11.47
C TYR A 6 6.82 -6.34 -11.48
N THR A 7 7.62 -6.00 -12.50
CA THR A 7 8.15 -4.64 -12.69
C THR A 7 7.03 -3.67 -13.01
N ASP A 8 7.29 -2.37 -12.83
CA ASP A 8 6.28 -1.36 -13.14
C ASP A 8 6.10 -1.20 -14.65
N GLU A 9 7.14 -1.39 -15.47
CA GLU A 9 6.98 -1.37 -16.95
C GLU A 9 6.03 -2.48 -17.41
N PHE A 10 6.18 -3.68 -16.86
CA PHE A 10 5.31 -4.80 -17.20
C PHE A 10 3.84 -4.50 -16.83
N LYS A 11 3.61 -3.93 -15.65
CA LYS A 11 2.25 -3.53 -15.24
C LYS A 11 1.68 -2.45 -16.16
N GLN A 12 2.48 -1.46 -16.54
CA GLN A 12 2.05 -0.42 -17.50
C GLN A 12 1.67 -1.02 -18.84
N GLN A 13 2.44 -1.99 -19.35
CA GLN A 13 2.12 -2.68 -20.60
C GLN A 13 0.76 -3.38 -20.51
N ILE A 14 0.47 -4.11 -19.43
CA ILE A 14 -0.82 -4.78 -19.22
C ILE A 14 -1.97 -3.77 -19.16
N VAL A 15 -1.79 -2.64 -18.47
CA VAL A 15 -2.82 -1.60 -18.39
C VAL A 15 -3.02 -0.93 -19.76
N SER A 16 -1.96 -0.70 -20.53
CA SER A 16 -2.04 -0.16 -21.88
C SER A 16 -2.84 -1.08 -22.81
N LEU A 17 -2.55 -2.39 -22.78
CA LEU A 17 -3.30 -3.38 -23.55
C LEU A 17 -4.78 -3.47 -23.14
N TYR A 18 -5.08 -3.25 -21.86
CA TYR A 18 -6.47 -3.16 -21.42
C TYR A 18 -7.17 -1.93 -22.02
N LYS A 19 -6.49 -0.78 -22.09
CA LYS A 19 -7.02 0.46 -22.70
C LYS A 19 -7.25 0.32 -24.22
N THR A 20 -6.51 -0.55 -24.90
CA THR A 20 -6.75 -0.84 -26.34
C THR A 20 -7.90 -1.80 -26.60
N GLY A 21 -8.60 -2.26 -25.55
CA GLY A 21 -9.81 -3.08 -25.66
C GLY A 21 -9.63 -4.56 -25.32
N LYS A 22 -8.42 -5.02 -24.94
CA LYS A 22 -8.26 -6.39 -24.43
C LYS A 22 -8.94 -6.54 -23.07
N THR A 23 -9.61 -7.67 -22.86
CA THR A 23 -10.26 -7.95 -21.58
C THR A 23 -9.25 -8.44 -20.53
N ALA A 24 -9.52 -8.19 -19.25
CA ALA A 24 -8.71 -8.70 -18.14
C ALA A 24 -8.62 -10.25 -18.13
N LYS A 25 -9.62 -10.96 -18.68
CA LYS A 25 -9.59 -12.43 -18.82
C LYS A 25 -8.56 -12.87 -19.85
N GLN A 26 -8.53 -12.21 -21.02
CA GLN A 26 -7.53 -12.49 -22.06
C GLN A 26 -6.13 -12.19 -21.55
N LEU A 27 -5.91 -11.01 -20.94
CA LEU A 27 -4.61 -10.64 -20.38
C LEU A 27 -4.13 -11.61 -19.29
N SER A 28 -5.06 -12.12 -18.48
CA SER A 28 -4.75 -13.14 -17.48
C SER A 28 -4.26 -14.45 -18.10
N SER A 29 -4.88 -14.87 -19.20
CA SER A 29 -4.51 -16.09 -19.94
C SER A 29 -3.20 -15.92 -20.71
N ASP A 30 -3.08 -14.82 -21.49
CA ASP A 30 -1.93 -14.54 -22.36
C ASP A 30 -0.62 -14.45 -21.57
N TYR A 31 -0.66 -13.80 -20.40
CA TYR A 31 0.53 -13.51 -19.59
C TYR A 31 0.65 -14.40 -18.35
N GLN A 32 -0.24 -15.39 -18.18
CA GLN A 32 -0.30 -16.27 -17.01
C GLN A 32 -0.30 -15.51 -15.67
N VAL A 33 -0.93 -14.34 -15.65
CA VAL A 33 -1.10 -13.52 -14.45
C VAL A 33 -2.49 -13.76 -13.90
N GLY A 34 -2.63 -13.96 -12.59
CA GLY A 34 -3.96 -14.13 -11.99
C GLY A 34 -4.90 -12.95 -12.31
N LYS A 35 -6.14 -13.25 -12.73
CA LYS A 35 -7.15 -12.25 -13.11
C LYS A 35 -7.34 -11.14 -12.07
N SER A 36 -7.34 -11.49 -10.79
CA SER A 36 -7.43 -10.53 -9.68
C SER A 36 -6.24 -9.56 -9.62
N THR A 37 -5.06 -10.01 -10.01
CA THR A 37 -3.84 -9.20 -10.03
C THR A 37 -3.89 -8.20 -11.19
N VAL A 38 -4.32 -8.65 -12.38
CA VAL A 38 -4.55 -7.77 -13.54
C VAL A 38 -5.56 -6.67 -13.19
N TRP A 39 -6.70 -7.06 -12.59
CA TRP A 39 -7.72 -6.10 -12.12
C TRP A 39 -7.17 -5.08 -11.12
N LYS A 40 -6.35 -5.52 -10.16
CA LYS A 40 -5.72 -4.62 -9.18
C LYS A 40 -4.80 -3.60 -9.86
N TRP A 41 -4.05 -3.98 -10.89
CA TRP A 41 -3.18 -3.05 -11.61
C TRP A 41 -3.97 -2.02 -12.40
N ILE A 42 -4.99 -2.46 -13.14
CA ILE A 42 -5.89 -1.57 -13.90
C ILE A 42 -6.53 -0.55 -12.96
N HIS A 43 -7.11 -1.02 -11.85
CA HIS A 43 -7.83 -0.14 -10.93
C HIS A 43 -6.90 0.89 -10.27
N LYS A 44 -5.74 0.45 -9.76
CA LYS A 44 -4.76 1.36 -9.14
C LYS A 44 -4.23 2.40 -10.12
N PHE A 45 -3.88 1.95 -11.33
CA PHE A 45 -3.35 2.86 -12.33
C PHE A 45 -4.39 3.84 -12.84
N ASN A 46 -5.65 3.43 -12.98
CA ASN A 46 -6.72 4.35 -13.39
C ASN A 46 -7.08 5.36 -12.29
N ASN A 47 -6.87 5.01 -11.02
CA ASN A 47 -7.14 5.92 -9.90
C ASN A 47 -6.08 7.02 -9.75
N SER A 48 -4.79 6.67 -9.78
CA SER A 48 -3.71 7.62 -9.46
C SER A 48 -2.59 7.71 -10.51
N GLY A 49 -2.65 6.93 -11.59
CA GLY A 49 -1.54 6.80 -12.55
C GLY A 49 -0.32 6.06 -11.98
N SER A 50 -0.43 5.50 -10.78
CA SER A 50 0.69 4.86 -10.07
C SER A 50 0.29 3.49 -9.51
N PHE A 51 1.23 2.55 -9.50
CA PHE A 51 1.05 1.26 -8.84
C PHE A 51 1.41 1.30 -7.35
N LYS A 52 2.01 2.41 -6.88
CA LYS A 52 2.42 2.57 -5.49
C LYS A 52 1.18 2.73 -4.62
N ALA A 53 1.18 2.03 -3.49
CA ALA A 53 0.07 2.06 -2.56
C ALA A 53 -0.13 3.46 -1.95
N LYS A 54 0.96 4.21 -1.71
CA LYS A 54 0.90 5.56 -1.13
C LYS A 54 0.07 6.52 -2.00
N ASP A 55 0.25 6.44 -3.31
CA ASP A 55 -0.39 7.35 -4.27
C ASP A 55 -1.87 6.97 -4.51
N ASN A 56 -2.28 5.78 -4.07
CA ASN A 56 -3.66 5.28 -4.19
C ASN A 56 -4.47 5.42 -2.89
N ARG A 57 -3.89 6.02 -1.84
CA ARG A 57 -4.59 6.22 -0.58
C ARG A 57 -5.46 7.46 -0.63
N SER A 58 -6.61 7.41 0.03
CA SER A 58 -7.40 8.61 0.27
C SER A 58 -6.68 9.57 1.24
N PRO A 59 -7.04 10.86 1.26
CA PRO A 59 -6.57 11.80 2.28
C PRO A 59 -6.84 11.29 3.70
N GLU A 60 -8.06 10.78 3.95
CA GLU A 60 -8.47 10.20 5.23
C GLU A 60 -7.59 9.01 5.66
N GLU A 61 -7.24 8.12 4.72
CA GLU A 61 -6.33 7.01 5.02
C GLU A 61 -4.92 7.50 5.39
N ASN A 62 -4.44 8.56 4.75
CA ASN A 62 -3.15 9.16 5.09
C ASN A 62 -3.18 9.82 6.48
N GLU A 63 -4.24 10.55 6.81
CA GLU A 63 -4.45 11.13 8.14
C GLU A 63 -4.51 10.03 9.21
N LEU A 64 -5.28 8.97 8.97
CA LEU A 64 -5.37 7.84 9.89
C LEU A 64 -3.99 7.19 10.14
N ILE A 65 -3.15 7.08 9.11
CA ILE A 65 -1.76 6.58 9.26
C ILE A 65 -0.93 7.53 10.13
N GLN A 66 -1.05 8.85 9.94
CA GLN A 66 -0.31 9.83 10.74
C GLN A 66 -0.74 9.79 12.21
N ILE A 67 -2.05 9.84 12.47
CA ILE A 67 -2.63 9.78 13.82
C ILE A 67 -2.18 8.50 14.55
N ARG A 68 -2.19 7.35 13.86
CA ARG A 68 -1.73 6.09 14.45
C ARG A 68 -0.24 6.12 14.82
N LYS A 69 0.60 6.78 14.03
CA LYS A 69 2.03 6.96 14.35
C LYS A 69 2.21 7.86 15.56
N GLU A 70 1.49 8.97 15.60
CA GLU A 70 1.55 9.92 16.71
C GLU A 70 1.07 9.29 18.03
N ILE A 71 -0.07 8.58 18.02
CA ILE A 71 -0.54 7.84 19.19
C ILE A 71 0.49 6.82 19.68
N LYS A 72 1.16 6.11 18.75
CA LYS A 72 2.20 5.14 19.12
C LYS A 72 3.39 5.84 19.79
N GLN A 73 3.82 6.98 19.26
CA GLN A 73 4.90 7.78 19.83
C GLN A 73 4.53 8.31 21.21
N LEU A 74 3.36 8.95 21.34
CA LEU A 74 2.87 9.48 22.62
C LEU A 74 2.73 8.38 23.68
N ARG A 75 2.27 7.18 23.30
CA ARG A 75 2.21 6.03 24.23
C ARG A 75 3.59 5.60 24.71
N MET A 76 4.58 5.62 23.82
CA MET A 76 5.97 5.29 24.16
C MET A 76 6.60 6.35 25.06
N GLU A 77 6.41 7.63 24.76
CA GLU A 77 6.86 8.75 25.60
C GLU A 77 6.20 8.70 26.99
N ASN A 78 4.88 8.49 27.05
CA ASN A 78 4.15 8.33 28.30
C ASN A 78 4.65 7.14 29.12
N TYR A 79 4.97 6.03 28.46
CA TYR A 79 5.57 4.87 29.11
C TYR A 79 6.93 5.21 29.72
N ILE A 80 7.83 5.85 28.96
CA ILE A 80 9.15 6.27 29.44
C ILE A 80 9.01 7.22 30.64
N LEU A 81 8.12 8.21 30.55
CA LEU A 81 7.87 9.16 31.64
C LEU A 81 7.36 8.45 32.90
N LYS A 82 6.42 7.50 32.77
CA LYS A 82 5.94 6.69 33.89
C LYS A 82 7.03 5.82 34.51
N GLN A 83 7.93 5.26 33.70
CA GLN A 83 9.08 4.51 34.24
C GLN A 83 10.05 5.44 34.98
N ALA A 84 10.32 6.63 34.43
CA ALA A 84 11.20 7.61 35.07
C ALA A 84 10.64 8.09 36.43
N THR A 85 9.34 8.37 36.53
CA THR A 85 8.72 8.79 37.81
C THR A 85 8.78 7.70 38.87
N LEU A 86 8.60 6.43 38.49
CA LEU A 86 8.77 5.30 39.42
C LEU A 86 10.19 5.15 39.92
N ILE A 87 11.20 5.45 39.09
CA ILE A 87 12.62 5.42 39.49
C ILE A 87 12.94 6.57 40.44
N ILE A 88 12.47 7.78 40.14
CA ILE A 88 12.74 8.99 40.96
C ILE A 88 11.98 8.94 42.29
N GLY A 89 10.72 8.52 42.29
CA GLY A 89 9.89 8.47 43.50
C GLY A 89 10.22 7.32 44.47
N LYS A 90 11.14 6.43 44.10
CA LYS A 90 11.69 5.37 44.98
C LYS A 90 12.98 5.79 45.69
N LYS A 91 13.45 7.01 45.48
CA LYS A 91 14.61 7.61 46.14
C LYS A 91 14.15 8.57 47.22
#